data_AF-A0A3P1YBL5-F1
#
_entry.id   AF-A0A3P1YBL5-F1
#
_cell.length_a   1.000
_cell.length_b   1.000
_cell.length_c   1.000
_cell.angle_alpha   90.00
_cell.angle_beta   90.00
_cell.angle_gamma   90.00
#
_symmetry.space_group_name_H-M   'P 1'
#
loop_
_entity.id
_entity.type
_entity.pdbx_description
1 polymer ?
#
loop_
_entity_poly.entity_id
_entity_poly.type
_entity_poly.pdbx_seq_one_letter_code
_entity_poly.pdbx_strand_id
1 'polypeptide(L)'
;VLISRSKWNDRLKNFSRHVGAIVDKQALAECRQLNPRDRGAIEDKIRTGEAWPLLTHQFRRTFACFAVRNQLGHPIAIKQQFKHLSLRMSEWYGNGAVDARLQSIQVDSELIKLLNEARLEQTTSLFDSWFNGDSQLSGSFGKAILAMRNDKPVIYSSWDNLYRLVREKRLTLHGTLHSYCKNGYDCDMDGVVNPAFCVDCRSGGSIIDTDKAMWWQQRHNALIMYLQQQTDLSISEYAHCITQIRAAERVMQDHGIGYDTYEHPIKVTGV
;
A
#
# COMPACT_ATOMS: atom_id res chain seq x y z
N VAL A 1 5.76 -36.05 -8.73
CA VAL A 1 5.17 -35.68 -10.04
C VAL A 1 5.80 -34.38 -10.52
N LEU A 2 6.81 -34.45 -11.39
CA LEU A 2 7.34 -33.26 -12.07
C LEU A 2 6.30 -32.82 -13.10
N ILE A 3 5.40 -31.91 -12.71
CA ILE A 3 4.51 -31.25 -13.67
C ILE A 3 5.39 -30.39 -14.56
N SER A 4 5.70 -30.89 -15.76
CA SER A 4 6.35 -30.12 -16.82
C SER A 4 5.59 -28.79 -16.98
N ARG A 5 6.24 -27.69 -16.59
CA ARG A 5 5.71 -26.32 -16.61
C ARG A 5 5.72 -25.68 -18.01
N SER A 6 5.86 -26.48 -19.07
CA SER A 6 5.93 -25.97 -20.44
C SER A 6 4.53 -25.88 -21.08
N LYS A 7 4.38 -24.91 -22.00
CA LYS A 7 3.19 -24.69 -22.86
C LYS A 7 1.91 -24.20 -22.15
N TRP A 8 2.02 -23.36 -21.13
CA TRP A 8 0.84 -22.77 -20.46
C TRP A 8 -0.13 -22.07 -21.40
N ASN A 9 0.36 -21.30 -22.38
CA ASN A 9 -0.50 -20.62 -23.34
C ASN A 9 -1.33 -21.59 -24.19
N ASP A 10 -0.78 -22.74 -24.59
CA ASP A 10 -1.53 -23.75 -25.35
C ASP A 10 -2.60 -24.41 -24.48
N ARG A 11 -2.28 -24.68 -23.21
CA ARG A 11 -3.24 -25.21 -22.23
C ARG A 11 -4.39 -24.23 -21.99
N LEU A 12 -4.10 -22.93 -21.86
CA LEU A 12 -5.10 -21.89 -21.69
C LEU A 12 -6.01 -21.72 -22.92
N LYS A 13 -5.45 -21.83 -24.13
CA LYS A 13 -6.24 -21.86 -25.37
C LYS A 13 -7.16 -23.08 -25.43
N ASN A 14 -6.66 -24.26 -25.06
CA ASN A 14 -7.48 -25.48 -24.99
C ASN A 14 -8.57 -25.37 -23.93
N PHE A 15 -8.26 -24.80 -22.77
CA PHE A 15 -9.22 -24.49 -21.72
C PHE A 15 -10.33 -23.58 -22.25
N SER A 16 -9.99 -22.49 -22.95
CA SER A 16 -10.98 -21.58 -23.53
C SER A 16 -11.94 -22.27 -24.50
N ARG A 17 -11.45 -23.23 -25.31
CA ARG A 17 -12.30 -24.05 -26.19
C ARG A 17 -13.19 -24.99 -25.40
N HIS A 18 -12.63 -25.64 -24.38
CA HIS A 18 -13.34 -26.61 -23.55
C HIS A 18 -14.52 -25.98 -22.78
N VAL A 19 -14.32 -24.78 -22.23
CA VAL A 19 -15.38 -24.06 -21.49
C VAL A 19 -16.33 -23.27 -22.39
N GLY A 20 -16.13 -23.29 -23.70
CA GLY A 20 -16.98 -22.55 -24.64
C GLY A 20 -16.88 -21.03 -24.48
N ALA A 21 -15.71 -20.49 -24.11
CA ALA A 21 -15.48 -19.06 -24.02
C ALA A 21 -15.32 -18.45 -25.43
N ILE A 22 -16.45 -18.30 -26.13
CA ILE A 22 -16.54 -17.77 -27.48
C ILE A 22 -16.59 -16.24 -27.45
N VAL A 23 -15.85 -15.60 -28.36
CA VAL A 23 -15.80 -14.15 -28.48
C VAL A 23 -17.09 -13.65 -29.13
N ASP A 24 -17.87 -12.88 -28.37
CA ASP A 24 -19.01 -12.12 -28.91
C ASP A 24 -18.61 -10.68 -29.31
N LYS A 25 -19.57 -9.93 -29.86
CA LYS A 25 -19.34 -8.54 -30.31
C LYS A 25 -19.06 -7.60 -29.13
N GLN A 26 -19.65 -7.84 -27.97
CA GLN A 26 -19.50 -7.00 -26.78
C GLN A 26 -18.10 -7.16 -26.16
N ALA A 27 -17.64 -8.40 -25.99
CA ALA A 27 -16.32 -8.75 -25.51
C ALA A 27 -15.22 -8.19 -26.42
N LEU A 28 -15.40 -8.27 -27.74
CA LEU A 28 -14.44 -7.69 -28.70
C LEU A 28 -14.42 -6.15 -28.61
N ALA A 29 -15.56 -5.50 -28.44
CA ALA A 29 -15.64 -4.05 -28.25
C ALA A 29 -14.97 -3.60 -26.94
N GLU A 30 -15.23 -4.29 -25.82
CA GLU A 30 -14.56 -4.02 -24.53
C GLU A 30 -13.05 -4.27 -24.64
N CYS A 31 -12.63 -5.31 -25.36
CA CYS A 31 -11.21 -5.59 -25.60
C CYS A 31 -10.50 -4.41 -26.28
N ARG A 32 -11.10 -3.84 -27.34
CA ARG A 32 -10.55 -2.68 -28.05
C ARG A 32 -10.45 -1.45 -27.14
N GLN A 33 -11.52 -1.17 -26.41
CA GLN A 33 -11.60 -0.06 -25.47
C GLN A 33 -10.51 -0.15 -24.38
N LEU A 34 -10.30 -1.35 -23.83
CA LEU A 34 -9.29 -1.59 -22.82
C LEU A 34 -7.87 -1.66 -23.40
N ASN A 35 -7.67 -1.63 -24.72
CA ASN A 35 -6.36 -1.75 -25.35
C ASN A 35 -6.19 -0.73 -26.50
N PRO A 36 -6.27 0.59 -26.25
CA PRO A 36 -6.28 1.61 -27.31
C PRO A 36 -4.95 1.76 -28.08
N ARG A 37 -3.91 1.02 -27.69
CA ARG A 37 -2.56 1.05 -28.29
C ARG A 37 -2.09 -0.35 -28.69
N ASP A 38 -3.01 -1.23 -29.10
CA ASP A 38 -2.71 -2.62 -29.46
C ASP A 38 -1.96 -2.78 -30.79
N ARG A 39 -1.96 -1.74 -31.64
CA ARG A 39 -1.29 -1.70 -32.95
C ARG A 39 -1.80 -2.76 -33.95
N GLY A 40 -3.07 -3.12 -33.89
CA GLY A 40 -3.70 -4.12 -34.76
C GLY A 40 -3.56 -5.57 -34.26
N ALA A 41 -2.92 -5.77 -33.11
CA ALA A 41 -2.74 -7.10 -32.54
C ALA A 41 -4.06 -7.78 -32.13
N ILE A 42 -5.12 -6.99 -31.87
CA ILE A 42 -6.44 -7.54 -31.55
C ILE A 42 -7.06 -8.16 -32.80
N GLU A 43 -7.09 -7.42 -33.91
CA GLU A 43 -7.65 -7.85 -35.19
C GLU A 43 -6.94 -9.08 -35.77
N ASP A 44 -5.63 -9.19 -35.55
CA ASP A 44 -4.84 -10.34 -35.97
C ASP A 44 -5.17 -11.63 -35.18
N LYS A 45 -5.56 -11.49 -33.91
CA LYS A 45 -5.58 -12.62 -32.96
C LYS A 45 -6.97 -12.97 -32.43
N ILE A 46 -7.92 -12.05 -32.45
CA ILE A 46 -9.23 -12.18 -31.82
C ILE A 46 -10.31 -11.95 -32.87
N ARG A 47 -11.18 -12.95 -33.06
CA ARG A 47 -12.27 -12.92 -34.03
C ARG A 47 -13.57 -13.34 -33.37
N THR A 48 -14.66 -12.66 -33.74
CA THR A 48 -16.01 -13.02 -33.26
C THR A 48 -16.36 -14.45 -33.71
N GLY A 49 -16.94 -15.24 -32.81
CA GLY A 49 -17.30 -16.64 -33.08
C GLY A 49 -16.19 -17.66 -32.83
N GLU A 50 -14.94 -17.22 -32.60
CA GLU A 50 -13.84 -18.09 -32.20
C GLU A 50 -13.69 -18.15 -30.67
N ALA A 51 -13.00 -19.17 -30.16
CA ALA A 51 -12.67 -19.25 -28.74
C ALA A 51 -11.61 -18.19 -28.38
N TRP A 52 -11.76 -17.56 -27.21
CA TRP A 52 -10.84 -16.52 -26.74
C TRP A 52 -9.39 -17.04 -26.65
N PRO A 53 -8.40 -16.35 -27.25
CA PRO A 53 -7.01 -16.82 -27.26
C PRO A 53 -6.31 -16.48 -25.94
N LEU A 54 -6.68 -17.19 -24.87
CA LEU A 54 -6.23 -16.91 -23.51
C LEU A 54 -4.70 -17.06 -23.35
N LEU A 55 -4.03 -16.04 -22.81
CA LEU A 55 -2.57 -16.01 -22.57
C LEU A 55 -2.25 -15.67 -21.11
N THR A 56 -1.11 -16.16 -20.61
CA THR A 56 -0.69 -15.94 -19.21
C THR A 56 -0.58 -14.45 -18.84
N HIS A 57 -0.07 -13.61 -19.75
CA HIS A 57 0.07 -12.16 -19.50
C HIS A 57 -1.27 -11.41 -19.45
N GLN A 58 -2.36 -11.97 -20.01
CA GLN A 58 -3.66 -11.32 -19.96
C GLN A 58 -4.17 -11.21 -18.52
N PHE A 59 -3.97 -12.22 -17.66
CA PHE A 59 -4.38 -12.14 -16.25
C PHE A 59 -3.74 -10.97 -15.50
N ARG A 60 -2.42 -10.78 -15.69
CA ARG A 60 -1.68 -9.68 -15.07
C ARG A 60 -2.19 -8.32 -15.56
N ARG A 61 -2.54 -8.21 -16.84
CA ARG A 61 -3.13 -7.01 -17.40
C ARG A 61 -4.56 -6.76 -16.91
N THR A 62 -5.40 -7.79 -16.89
CA THR A 62 -6.76 -7.74 -16.36
C THR A 62 -6.77 -7.25 -14.92
N PHE A 63 -5.87 -7.75 -14.06
CA PHE A 63 -5.73 -7.27 -12.69
C PHE A 63 -5.41 -5.77 -12.63
N ALA A 64 -4.40 -5.30 -13.38
CA ALA A 64 -4.02 -3.89 -13.39
C ALA A 64 -5.14 -2.99 -13.93
N CYS A 65 -5.77 -3.38 -15.04
CA CYS A 65 -6.91 -2.67 -15.61
C CYS A 65 -8.08 -2.62 -14.62
N PHE A 66 -8.42 -3.73 -13.97
CA PHE A 66 -9.47 -3.79 -12.97
C PHE A 66 -9.19 -2.85 -11.78
N ALA A 67 -7.99 -2.91 -11.20
CA ALA A 67 -7.61 -2.08 -10.06
C ALA A 67 -7.68 -0.59 -10.40
N VAL A 68 -7.18 -0.18 -11.58
CA VAL A 68 -7.17 1.22 -12.02
C VAL A 68 -8.59 1.68 -12.43
N ARG A 69 -9.34 0.86 -13.16
CA ARG A 69 -10.73 1.14 -13.61
C ARG A 69 -11.66 1.34 -12.41
N ASN A 70 -11.46 0.63 -11.31
CA ASN A 70 -12.33 0.71 -10.13
C ASN A 70 -11.78 1.60 -9.00
N GLN A 71 -10.71 2.37 -9.25
CA GLN A 71 -10.03 3.19 -8.22
C GLN A 71 -9.57 2.41 -6.97
N LEU A 72 -9.42 1.09 -7.09
CA LEU A 72 -8.90 0.21 -6.03
C LEU A 72 -7.36 0.28 -5.94
N GLY A 73 -6.70 0.80 -6.98
CA GLY A 73 -5.26 0.97 -7.00
C GLY A 73 -4.78 1.99 -8.03
N HIS A 74 -3.66 2.63 -7.72
CA HIS A 74 -2.96 3.53 -8.63
C HIS A 74 -1.83 2.79 -9.37
N PRO A 75 -1.37 3.23 -10.56
CA PRO A 75 -0.19 2.65 -11.24
C PRO A 75 1.06 2.46 -10.36
N ILE A 76 1.19 3.23 -9.27
CA ILE A 76 2.23 3.10 -8.25
C ILE A 76 2.10 1.79 -7.48
N ALA A 77 0.90 1.51 -6.97
CA ALA A 77 0.59 0.28 -6.27
C ALA A 77 0.79 -0.93 -7.20
N ILE A 78 0.38 -0.79 -8.47
CA ILE A 78 0.66 -1.79 -9.50
C ILE A 78 2.17 -1.97 -9.67
N LYS A 79 2.97 -0.90 -9.77
CA LYS A 79 4.44 -1.00 -9.91
C LYS A 79 5.04 -1.83 -8.79
N GLN A 80 4.61 -1.59 -7.55
CA GLN A 80 5.10 -2.31 -6.39
C GLN A 80 4.64 -3.77 -6.37
N GLN A 81 3.35 -4.03 -6.59
CA GLN A 81 2.76 -5.37 -6.62
C GLN A 81 3.40 -6.23 -7.72
N PHE A 82 3.67 -5.61 -8.86
CA PHE A 82 4.20 -6.27 -10.05
C PHE A 82 5.72 -6.26 -10.13
N LYS A 83 6.39 -5.60 -9.19
CA LYS A 83 7.85 -5.39 -9.17
C LYS A 83 8.37 -4.81 -10.49
N HIS A 84 7.60 -3.89 -11.07
CA HIS A 84 8.01 -3.18 -12.27
C HIS A 84 9.16 -2.22 -11.94
N LEU A 85 10.20 -2.23 -12.79
CA LEU A 85 11.34 -1.32 -12.68
C LEU A 85 10.91 0.16 -12.88
N SER A 86 9.97 0.42 -13.79
CA SER A 86 9.51 1.76 -14.15
C SER A 86 8.00 1.90 -14.03
N LEU A 87 7.54 3.10 -13.65
CA LEU A 87 6.11 3.44 -13.58
C LEU A 87 5.42 3.32 -14.94
N ARG A 88 6.13 3.67 -16.03
CA ARG A 88 5.60 3.56 -17.40
C ARG A 88 5.15 2.15 -17.77
N MET A 89 5.80 1.13 -17.22
CA MET A 89 5.35 -0.25 -17.42
C MET A 89 3.99 -0.46 -16.76
N SER A 90 3.79 -0.03 -15.51
CA SER A 90 2.49 -0.14 -14.85
C SER A 90 1.38 0.64 -15.55
N GLU A 91 1.70 1.83 -16.07
CA GLU A 91 0.78 2.64 -16.89
C GLU A 91 0.37 1.88 -18.16
N TRP A 92 1.29 1.19 -18.82
CA TRP A 92 0.98 0.35 -19.97
C TRP A 92 0.02 -0.80 -19.62
N TYR A 93 0.22 -1.44 -18.46
CA TYR A 93 -0.68 -2.49 -17.97
C TYR A 93 -2.08 -1.98 -17.62
N GLY A 94 -2.19 -0.72 -17.18
CA GLY A 94 -3.47 -0.04 -16.90
C GLY A 94 -4.03 0.75 -18.08
N ASN A 95 -3.42 0.67 -19.28
CA ASN A 95 -3.82 1.46 -20.44
C ASN A 95 -5.28 1.17 -20.82
N GLY A 96 -6.06 2.20 -21.17
CA GLY A 96 -7.49 2.10 -21.46
C GLY A 96 -8.40 1.91 -20.24
N ALA A 97 -7.87 1.66 -19.04
CA ALA A 97 -8.68 1.47 -17.84
C ALA A 97 -9.38 2.77 -17.37
N VAL A 98 -8.69 3.91 -17.49
CA VAL A 98 -9.26 5.23 -17.14
C VAL A 98 -10.34 5.64 -18.14
N ASP A 99 -10.10 5.43 -19.43
CA ASP A 99 -11.08 5.75 -20.48
C ASP A 99 -12.31 4.83 -20.37
N ALA A 100 -12.09 3.54 -20.14
CA ALA A 100 -13.18 2.59 -19.94
C ALA A 100 -14.02 2.92 -18.71
N ARG A 101 -13.37 3.41 -17.65
CA ARG A 101 -14.05 3.95 -16.47
C ARG A 101 -14.94 5.13 -16.85
N LEU A 102 -14.40 6.15 -17.53
CA LEU A 102 -15.16 7.36 -17.89
C LEU A 102 -16.42 7.06 -18.71
N GLN A 103 -16.39 6.01 -19.53
CA GLN A 103 -17.56 5.59 -20.33
C GLN A 103 -18.56 4.71 -19.56
N SER A 104 -18.13 4.03 -18.49
CA SER A 104 -18.97 3.12 -17.70
C SER A 104 -19.63 3.77 -16.48
N ILE A 105 -19.14 4.93 -16.04
CA ILE A 105 -19.63 5.56 -14.82
C ILE A 105 -20.72 6.57 -15.17
N GLN A 106 -21.93 6.41 -14.60
CA GLN A 106 -22.74 7.57 -14.24
C GLN A 106 -22.04 8.27 -13.08
N VAL A 107 -21.13 9.19 -13.40
CA VAL A 107 -20.22 9.75 -12.41
C VAL A 107 -21.03 10.60 -11.47
N ASP A 108 -21.28 10.09 -10.26
CA ASP A 108 -21.69 10.93 -9.14
C ASP A 108 -20.49 11.81 -8.77
N SER A 109 -20.33 12.86 -9.57
CA SER A 109 -19.24 13.81 -9.46
C SER A 109 -19.30 14.57 -8.13
N GLU A 110 -20.51 14.71 -7.57
CA GLU A 110 -20.76 15.31 -6.28
C GLU A 110 -20.21 14.41 -5.17
N LEU A 111 -20.54 13.11 -5.18
CA LEU A 111 -20.00 12.15 -4.21
C LEU A 111 -18.47 12.03 -4.29
N ILE A 112 -17.91 11.99 -5.49
CA ILE A 112 -16.44 11.94 -5.66
C ILE A 112 -15.79 13.21 -5.12
N LYS A 113 -16.37 14.38 -5.40
CA LYS A 113 -15.87 15.65 -4.88
C LYS A 113 -15.93 15.67 -3.35
N LEU A 114 -17.06 15.26 -2.78
CA LEU A 114 -17.26 15.14 -1.33
C LEU A 114 -16.23 14.21 -0.68
N LEU A 115 -16.01 13.02 -1.23
CA LEU A 115 -15.02 12.07 -0.71
C LEU A 115 -13.59 12.63 -0.77
N ASN A 116 -13.24 13.33 -1.85
CA ASN A 116 -11.92 13.96 -1.98
C ASN A 116 -11.75 15.10 -0.98
N GLU A 117 -12.76 15.95 -0.80
CA GLU A 117 -12.75 17.05 0.16
C GLU A 117 -12.64 16.51 1.60
N ALA A 118 -13.45 15.51 1.97
CA ALA A 118 -13.38 14.86 3.27
C ALA A 118 -11.99 14.25 3.54
N ARG A 119 -11.36 13.64 2.53
CA ARG A 119 -9.99 13.12 2.66
C ARG A 119 -8.96 14.23 2.90
N LEU A 120 -9.07 15.35 2.18
CA LEU A 120 -8.17 16.50 2.37
C LEU A 120 -8.34 17.10 3.76
N GLU A 121 -9.58 17.28 4.21
CA GLU A 121 -9.90 17.77 5.55
C GLU A 121 -9.40 16.83 6.64
N GLN A 122 -9.65 15.53 6.53
CA GLN A 122 -9.15 14.53 7.49
C GLN A 122 -7.61 14.55 7.57
N THR A 123 -6.93 14.60 6.42
CA THR A 123 -5.46 14.65 6.38
C THR A 123 -4.94 15.93 7.01
N THR A 124 -5.60 17.05 6.75
CA THR A 124 -5.26 18.35 7.37
C THR A 124 -5.50 18.29 8.88
N SER A 125 -6.58 17.64 9.32
CA SER A 125 -6.94 17.44 10.73
C SER A 125 -5.86 16.71 11.51
N LEU A 126 -5.29 15.66 10.92
CA LEU A 126 -4.19 14.93 11.52
C LEU A 126 -2.92 15.79 11.61
N PHE A 127 -2.54 16.48 10.53
CA PHE A 127 -1.36 17.35 10.60
C PHE A 127 -1.55 18.51 11.58
N ASP A 128 -2.73 19.11 11.62
CA ASP A 128 -3.03 20.19 12.54
C ASP A 128 -2.97 19.72 14.00
N SER A 129 -3.58 18.58 14.34
CA SER A 129 -3.49 18.02 15.69
C SER A 129 -2.04 17.66 16.07
N TRP A 130 -1.24 17.22 15.10
CA TRP A 130 0.18 16.90 15.34
C TRP A 130 1.07 18.13 15.45
N PHE A 131 0.87 19.18 14.66
CA PHE A 131 1.72 20.37 14.67
C PHE A 131 1.28 21.42 15.69
N ASN A 132 -0.03 21.52 15.95
CA ASN A 132 -0.66 22.58 16.76
C ASN A 132 -1.31 22.05 18.03
N GLY A 133 -1.38 20.73 18.24
CA GLY A 133 -1.81 20.12 19.49
C GLY A 133 -0.65 19.63 20.36
N ASP A 134 -1.01 19.03 21.49
CA ASP A 134 -0.07 18.52 22.51
C ASP A 134 0.11 17.01 22.47
N SER A 135 -0.47 16.33 21.47
CA SER A 135 -0.44 14.86 21.38
C SER A 135 0.99 14.34 21.28
N GLN A 136 1.29 13.27 21.99
CA GLN A 136 2.58 12.61 21.90
C GLN A 136 2.70 11.87 20.56
N LEU A 137 3.91 11.82 19.99
CA LEU A 137 4.17 11.21 18.69
C LEU A 137 5.45 10.37 18.71
N SER A 138 5.36 9.21 18.09
CA SER A 138 6.49 8.35 17.73
C SER A 138 6.75 8.38 16.21
N GLY A 139 7.78 7.64 15.78
CA GLY A 139 8.21 7.62 14.38
C GLY A 139 9.19 8.75 14.06
N SER A 140 10.01 8.54 13.03
CA SER A 140 11.08 9.49 12.68
C SER A 140 10.57 10.90 12.34
N PHE A 141 9.44 11.02 11.63
CA PHE A 141 8.83 12.33 11.37
C PHE A 141 7.98 12.82 12.54
N GLY A 142 7.34 11.93 13.30
CA GLY A 142 6.64 12.32 14.54
C GLY A 142 7.58 13.01 15.53
N LYS A 143 8.77 12.45 15.75
CA LYS A 143 9.83 13.08 16.58
C LYS A 143 10.30 14.41 16.01
N ALA A 144 10.41 14.53 14.68
CA ALA A 144 10.72 15.80 14.04
C ALA A 144 9.61 16.85 14.24
N ILE A 145 8.34 16.45 14.19
CA ILE A 145 7.21 17.34 14.50
C ILE A 145 7.30 17.84 15.94
N LEU A 146 7.50 16.94 16.92
CA LEU A 146 7.63 17.31 18.33
C LEU A 146 8.78 18.30 18.55
N ALA A 147 9.94 18.06 17.93
CA ALA A 147 11.08 18.98 18.00
C ALA A 147 10.78 20.36 17.39
N MET A 148 9.96 20.42 16.34
CA MET A 148 9.55 21.67 15.69
C MET A 148 8.45 22.43 16.46
N ARG A 149 7.72 21.83 17.40
CA ARG A 149 6.55 22.50 18.04
C ARG A 149 6.91 23.81 18.74
N ASN A 150 8.07 23.87 19.39
CA ASN A 150 8.52 25.04 20.15
C ASN A 150 8.97 26.21 19.26
N ASP A 151 9.50 25.93 18.08
CA ASP A 151 9.94 26.93 17.10
C ASP A 151 9.43 26.54 15.70
N LYS A 152 8.09 26.52 15.60
CA LYS A 152 7.41 25.97 14.43
C LYS A 152 7.42 26.97 13.27
N PRO A 153 7.82 26.56 12.06
CA PRO A 153 7.67 27.39 10.87
C PRO A 153 6.21 27.84 10.65
N VAL A 154 6.00 29.10 10.27
CA VAL A 154 4.68 29.70 9.98
C VAL A 154 3.87 28.87 8.95
N ILE A 155 4.54 28.15 8.07
CA ILE A 155 3.90 27.27 7.08
C ILE A 155 3.12 26.11 7.71
N TYR A 156 3.35 25.77 8.98
CA TYR A 156 2.64 24.71 9.71
C TYR A 156 1.78 25.26 10.86
N SER A 157 1.68 26.57 11.03
CA SER A 157 1.08 27.21 12.22
C SER A 157 -0.42 27.43 12.15
N SER A 158 -1.07 27.21 11.00
CA SER A 158 -2.52 27.38 10.86
C SER A 158 -3.14 26.30 9.98
N TRP A 159 -4.43 26.06 10.22
CA TRP A 159 -5.27 25.20 9.41
C TRP A 159 -5.18 25.52 7.92
N ASP A 160 -5.35 26.80 7.54
CA ASP A 160 -5.38 27.22 6.13
C ASP A 160 -4.05 26.94 5.42
N ASN A 161 -2.92 27.14 6.12
CA ASN A 161 -1.61 26.84 5.58
C ASN A 161 -1.42 25.33 5.36
N LEU A 162 -1.79 24.51 6.35
CA LEU A 162 -1.73 23.06 6.25
C LEU A 162 -2.67 22.53 5.15
N TYR A 163 -3.90 23.02 5.09
CA TYR A 163 -4.88 22.63 4.08
C TYR A 163 -4.36 22.93 2.67
N ARG A 164 -3.75 24.10 2.47
CA ARG A 164 -3.09 24.45 1.20
C ARG A 164 -1.96 23.48 0.87
N LEU A 165 -1.07 23.17 1.81
CA LEU A 165 0.04 22.24 1.58
C LEU A 165 -0.44 20.82 1.24
N VAL A 166 -1.51 20.35 1.89
CA VAL A 166 -2.11 19.04 1.61
C VAL A 166 -2.79 19.03 0.25
N ARG A 167 -3.58 20.08 -0.07
CA ARG A 167 -4.25 20.24 -1.36
C ARG A 167 -3.27 20.32 -2.54
N GLU A 168 -2.15 21.03 -2.35
CA GLU A 168 -1.04 21.11 -3.32
C GLU A 168 -0.17 19.84 -3.34
N LYS A 169 -0.47 18.83 -2.52
CA LYS A 169 0.29 17.58 -2.37
C LYS A 169 1.75 17.79 -1.94
N ARG A 170 2.08 18.94 -1.35
CA ARG A 170 3.37 19.22 -0.71
C ARG A 170 3.49 18.50 0.64
N LEU A 171 2.36 18.27 1.29
CA LEU A 171 2.21 17.29 2.36
C LEU A 171 1.30 16.17 1.85
N THR A 172 1.82 14.95 1.88
CA THR A 172 1.01 13.75 1.61
C THR A 172 1.03 12.88 2.83
N LEU A 173 -0.04 12.10 3.02
CA LEU A 173 -0.15 11.20 4.15
C LEU A 173 -0.84 9.91 3.71
N HIS A 174 -0.23 8.79 4.08
CA HIS A 174 -0.77 7.46 3.85
C HIS A 174 -0.85 6.75 5.20
N GLY A 175 -2.07 6.49 5.66
CA GLY A 175 -2.31 5.69 6.86
C GLY A 175 -2.10 4.21 6.58
N THR A 176 -1.32 3.54 7.43
CA THR A 176 -1.22 2.09 7.52
C THR A 176 -1.88 1.60 8.80
N LEU A 177 -1.85 0.29 9.04
CA LEU A 177 -2.39 -0.29 10.27
C LEU A 177 -1.61 0.19 11.50
N HIS A 178 -0.30 0.39 11.38
CA HIS A 178 0.64 0.60 12.48
C HIS A 178 1.27 2.01 12.54
N SER A 179 1.07 2.84 11.51
CA SER A 179 1.68 4.19 11.40
C SER A 179 1.02 5.02 10.31
N TYR A 180 1.44 6.26 10.15
CA TYR A 180 1.23 7.08 8.96
C TYR A 180 2.57 7.37 8.28
N CYS A 181 2.56 7.48 6.95
CA CYS A 181 3.76 7.74 6.15
C CYS A 181 3.56 8.93 5.21
N LYS A 182 4.50 9.89 5.24
CA LYS A 182 4.51 11.05 4.35
C LYS A 182 5.36 10.91 3.09
N ASN A 183 6.24 9.91 3.03
CA ASN A 183 7.31 9.85 2.03
C ASN A 183 6.84 9.46 0.64
N GLY A 184 5.61 8.96 0.50
CA GLY A 184 5.07 8.57 -0.81
C GLY A 184 6.01 7.61 -1.55
N TYR A 185 6.59 8.08 -2.65
CA TYR A 185 7.49 7.31 -3.51
C TYR A 185 8.87 7.01 -2.90
N ASP A 186 9.33 7.81 -1.95
CA ASP A 186 10.65 7.64 -1.33
C ASP A 186 10.63 6.59 -0.20
N CYS A 187 9.50 5.90 -0.04
CA CYS A 187 9.35 4.77 0.86
C CYS A 187 9.85 3.47 0.20
N ASP A 188 10.78 2.78 0.85
CA ASP A 188 11.25 1.44 0.45
C ASP A 188 10.20 0.33 0.67
N MET A 189 9.17 0.61 1.47
CA MET A 189 8.08 -0.29 1.85
C MET A 189 8.52 -1.52 2.67
N ASP A 190 9.69 -1.47 3.30
CA ASP A 190 10.20 -2.56 4.17
C ASP A 190 9.26 -2.82 5.35
N GLY A 191 8.50 -1.80 5.77
CA GLY A 191 7.44 -1.89 6.77
C GLY A 191 6.36 -2.94 6.48
N VAL A 192 6.15 -3.32 5.21
CA VAL A 192 5.21 -4.39 4.84
C VAL A 192 5.70 -5.76 5.32
N VAL A 193 7.02 -5.97 5.33
CA VAL A 193 7.63 -7.21 5.83
C VAL A 193 7.78 -7.15 7.34
N ASN A 194 8.29 -6.03 7.87
CA ASN A 194 8.45 -5.84 9.30
C ASN A 194 8.10 -4.39 9.69
N PRO A 195 6.98 -4.17 10.39
CA PRO A 195 6.54 -2.86 10.82
C PRO A 195 7.57 -2.08 11.64
N ALA A 196 8.53 -2.76 12.28
CA ALA A 196 9.57 -2.11 13.09
C ALA A 196 10.39 -1.08 12.30
N PHE A 197 10.55 -1.31 10.99
CA PHE A 197 11.24 -0.37 10.11
C PHE A 197 10.50 0.95 9.92
N CYS A 198 9.21 1.01 10.27
CA CYS A 198 8.46 2.26 10.30
C CYS A 198 8.63 3.02 11.62
N VAL A 199 9.19 2.45 12.69
CA VAL A 199 9.48 3.23 13.91
C VAL A 199 10.71 4.13 13.68
N ASP A 200 11.82 3.55 13.22
CA ASP A 200 13.04 4.29 12.84
C ASP A 200 13.20 4.36 11.33
N CYS A 201 12.15 4.81 10.63
CA CYS A 201 12.15 4.86 9.17
C CYS A 201 13.30 5.74 8.65
N ARG A 202 14.23 5.13 7.90
CA ARG A 202 15.43 5.77 7.35
C ARG A 202 15.10 6.94 6.43
N SER A 203 14.01 6.82 5.68
CA SER A 203 13.52 7.90 4.82
C SER A 203 12.84 9.05 5.61
N GLY A 204 12.73 8.98 6.94
CA GLY A 204 12.29 10.11 7.77
C GLY A 204 10.82 10.50 7.64
N GLY A 205 9.93 9.55 7.33
CA GLY A 205 8.54 9.86 6.96
C GLY A 205 7.45 9.30 7.86
N SER A 206 7.83 8.54 8.89
CA SER A 206 6.86 7.83 9.72
C SER A 206 6.38 8.68 10.89
N ILE A 207 5.08 8.61 11.14
CA ILE A 207 4.39 9.26 12.25
C ILE A 207 3.52 8.20 12.91
N ILE A 208 3.61 8.07 14.22
CA ILE A 208 2.79 7.17 15.01
C ILE A 208 2.14 8.04 16.09
N ASP A 209 0.83 8.19 16.02
CA ASP A 209 0.04 8.85 17.05
C ASP A 209 -0.42 7.82 18.10
N THR A 210 -1.12 8.30 19.14
CA THR A 210 -1.59 7.46 20.23
C THR A 210 -2.50 6.32 19.75
N ASP A 211 -3.37 6.58 18.76
CA ASP A 211 -4.25 5.55 18.20
C ASP A 211 -3.44 4.43 17.54
N LYS A 212 -2.41 4.77 16.76
CA LYS A 212 -1.50 3.79 16.16
C LYS A 212 -0.57 3.15 17.19
N ALA A 213 -0.24 3.84 18.29
CA ALA A 213 0.54 3.28 19.39
C ALA A 213 -0.20 2.13 20.10
N MET A 214 -1.55 2.17 20.18
CA MET A 214 -2.34 1.06 20.70
C MET A 214 -2.20 -0.22 19.86
N TRP A 215 -2.06 -0.09 18.54
CA TRP A 215 -1.75 -1.25 17.68
C TRP A 215 -0.40 -1.88 18.05
N TRP A 216 0.61 -1.05 18.37
CA TRP A 216 1.92 -1.53 18.81
C TRP A 216 1.86 -2.29 20.13
N GLN A 217 1.03 -1.84 21.08
CA GLN A 217 0.78 -2.58 22.32
C GLN A 217 0.15 -3.95 22.05
N GLN A 218 -0.86 -4.02 21.19
CA GLN A 218 -1.47 -5.30 20.79
C GLN A 218 -0.45 -6.21 20.10
N ARG A 219 0.38 -5.66 19.21
CA ARG A 219 1.42 -6.40 18.50
C ARG A 219 2.47 -6.94 19.44
N HIS A 220 2.89 -6.13 20.42
CA HIS A 220 3.82 -6.52 21.48
C HIS A 220 3.30 -7.74 22.24
N ASN A 221 2.09 -7.65 22.79
CA ASN A 221 1.49 -8.71 23.59
C ASN A 221 1.31 -10.00 22.77
N ALA A 222 0.85 -9.88 21.52
CA ALA A 222 0.71 -11.02 20.63
C ALA A 222 2.04 -11.73 20.34
N LEU A 223 3.12 -10.97 20.15
CA LEU A 223 4.45 -11.54 19.90
C LEU A 223 5.05 -12.19 21.14
N ILE A 224 4.88 -11.61 22.34
CA ILE A 224 5.30 -12.24 23.59
C ILE A 224 4.57 -13.58 23.78
N MET A 225 3.24 -13.58 23.64
CA MET A 225 2.45 -14.82 23.74
C MET A 225 2.90 -15.87 22.72
N TYR A 226 3.15 -15.45 21.48
CA TYR A 226 3.66 -16.35 20.44
C TYR A 226 4.99 -16.98 20.85
N LEU A 227 5.96 -16.17 21.28
CA LEU A 227 7.29 -16.64 21.70
C LEU A 227 7.23 -17.57 22.93
N GLN A 228 6.30 -17.34 23.86
CA GLN A 228 6.11 -18.20 25.04
C GLN A 228 5.53 -19.58 24.70
N GLN A 229 4.78 -19.68 23.60
CA GLN A 229 4.14 -20.93 23.18
C GLN A 229 5.02 -21.81 22.28
N GLN A 230 6.11 -21.27 21.73
CA GLN A 230 6.98 -22.02 20.84
C GLN A 230 8.04 -22.79 21.62
N THR A 231 8.26 -24.05 21.23
CA THR A 231 9.32 -24.92 21.77
C THR A 231 10.54 -25.01 20.85
N ASP A 232 10.38 -24.75 19.55
CA ASP A 232 11.44 -24.73 18.53
C ASP A 232 11.22 -23.52 17.62
N LEU A 233 12.24 -22.66 17.50
CA LEU A 233 12.19 -21.38 16.80
C LEU A 233 13.51 -21.15 16.10
N SER A 234 13.47 -20.82 14.81
CA SER A 234 14.69 -20.44 14.11
C SER A 234 15.21 -19.09 14.61
N ILE A 235 16.53 -18.88 14.52
CA ILE A 235 17.17 -17.61 14.88
C ILE A 235 16.55 -16.44 14.08
N SER A 236 16.19 -16.67 12.82
CA SER A 236 15.58 -15.67 11.95
C SER A 236 14.17 -15.28 12.41
N GLU A 237 13.33 -16.24 12.79
CA GLU A 237 11.99 -15.97 13.31
C GLU A 237 12.06 -15.25 14.66
N TYR A 238 12.97 -15.68 15.52
CA TYR A 238 13.20 -15.02 16.80
C TYR A 238 13.64 -13.56 16.61
N ALA A 239 14.65 -13.31 15.76
CA ALA A 239 15.12 -11.96 15.45
C ALA A 239 14.00 -11.09 14.84
N HIS A 240 13.15 -11.68 13.98
CA HIS A 240 11.99 -11.00 13.39
C HIS A 240 10.99 -10.54 14.47
N CYS A 241 10.71 -11.38 15.47
CA CYS A 241 9.82 -11.06 16.58
C CYS A 241 10.44 -10.03 17.53
N ILE A 242 11.69 -10.22 17.94
CA ILE A 242 12.37 -9.32 18.88
C ILE A 242 12.51 -7.91 18.32
N THR A 243 12.84 -7.77 17.04
CA THR A 243 12.94 -6.45 16.40
C THR A 243 11.61 -5.68 16.51
N GLN A 244 10.48 -6.38 16.38
CA GLN A 244 9.14 -5.78 16.52
C GLN A 244 8.77 -5.50 17.97
N ILE A 245 9.08 -6.40 18.89
CA ILE A 245 8.86 -6.20 20.33
C ILE A 245 9.61 -4.94 20.79
N ARG A 246 10.91 -4.82 20.49
CA ARG A 246 11.71 -3.63 20.86
C ARG A 246 11.24 -2.34 20.19
N ALA A 247 10.72 -2.43 18.97
CA ALA A 247 10.10 -1.28 18.31
C ALA A 247 8.80 -0.87 19.02
N ALA A 248 7.97 -1.84 19.40
CA ALA A 248 6.72 -1.62 20.12
C ALA A 248 6.96 -1.00 21.50
N GLU A 249 7.92 -1.53 22.27
CA GLU A 249 8.31 -1.01 23.59
C GLU A 249 8.72 0.46 23.50
N ARG A 250 9.51 0.84 22.49
CA ARG A 250 9.89 2.24 22.27
C ARG A 250 8.72 3.14 21.94
N VAL A 251 7.78 2.66 21.10
CA VAL A 251 6.55 3.41 20.81
C VAL A 251 5.70 3.56 22.07
N MET A 252 5.51 2.48 22.83
CA MET A 252 4.73 2.55 24.07
C MET A 252 5.38 3.47 25.10
N GLN A 253 6.71 3.44 25.23
CA GLN A 253 7.47 4.36 26.07
C GLN A 253 7.31 5.82 25.63
N ASP A 254 7.50 6.10 24.34
CA ASP A 254 7.32 7.44 23.78
C ASP A 254 5.93 8.00 24.12
N HIS A 255 4.88 7.16 24.14
CA HIS A 255 3.48 7.52 24.42
C HIS A 255 3.03 7.37 25.89
N GLY A 256 3.91 6.92 26.80
CA GLY A 256 3.55 6.68 28.21
C GLY A 256 2.55 5.53 28.43
N ILE A 257 2.48 4.59 27.49
CA ILE A 257 1.63 3.39 27.56
C ILE A 257 2.36 2.33 28.39
N GLY A 258 1.68 1.75 29.39
CA GLY A 258 2.25 0.67 30.20
C GLY A 258 2.43 -0.64 29.42
N TYR A 259 3.57 -1.31 29.63
CA TYR A 259 3.88 -2.62 29.08
C TYR A 259 4.88 -3.39 29.96
N ASP A 260 4.82 -4.71 29.89
CA ASP A 260 5.83 -5.58 30.49
C ASP A 260 7.02 -5.71 29.55
N THR A 261 8.21 -5.33 29.99
CA THR A 261 9.41 -5.44 29.15
C THR A 261 9.71 -6.91 28.88
N TYR A 262 9.88 -7.27 27.59
CA TYR A 262 10.24 -8.62 27.24
C TYR A 262 11.69 -8.92 27.67
N GLU A 263 11.87 -9.93 28.52
CA GLU A 263 13.19 -10.43 28.90
C GLU A 263 13.62 -11.58 27.98
N HIS A 264 14.82 -11.46 27.40
CA HIS A 264 15.39 -12.54 26.60
C HIS A 264 15.75 -13.72 27.53
N PRO A 265 15.47 -14.98 27.16
CA PRO A 265 15.79 -16.16 27.98
C PRO A 265 17.30 -16.39 28.23
N ILE A 266 18.18 -15.58 27.63
CA ILE A 266 19.63 -15.66 27.77
C ILE A 266 20.09 -14.28 28.21
N LYS A 267 20.58 -14.18 29.45
CA LYS A 267 21.25 -12.96 29.93
C LYS A 267 22.61 -12.88 29.25
N VAL A 268 22.79 -11.93 28.34
CA VAL A 268 24.13 -11.56 27.88
C VAL A 268 24.81 -10.81 29.04
N THR A 269 25.61 -11.51 29.82
CA THR A 269 26.53 -10.88 30.79
C THR A 269 27.59 -10.15 29.97
N GLY A 270 27.50 -8.82 29.92
CA GLY A 270 28.45 -7.99 29.18
C GLY A 270 29.87 -8.11 29.72
N VAL A 271 30.84 -8.04 28.80
CA VAL A 271 32.20 -7.55 29.04
C VAL A 271 32.18 -6.05 28.76
#